data_AF-A0A5C4N6S2-F1
#
_entry.id   AF-A0A5C4N6S2-F1
#
_cell.length_a   1.000
_cell.length_b   1.000
_cell.length_c   1.000
_cell.angle_alpha   90.00
_cell.angle_beta   90.00
_cell.angle_gamma   90.00
#
_symmetry.space_group_name_H-M   'P 1'
#
loop_
_entity.id
_entity.type
_entity.pdbx_description
1 polymer ?
#
loop_
_entity_poly.entity_id
_entity_poly.type
_entity_poly.pdbx_seq_one_letter_code
_entity_poly.pdbx_strand_id
1 'polypeptide(L)'
;MTLIRARWPLAAGLVAVATFAFAHGDVAPQAVNTDTLPDVGEEWLTENPYRAMEPEVFEEAIRVGASGYNQNCARCHGLEVISGGLAPDLRFLEAEEYGDEWYAERFQHGMTQNGITKMPAFGEILGQKAAWAIRSYIETRPDDRQVAEAAPKLTEMRDKLAALAEDPSGADVEAVKAELMELNAGFETLSGAPVADSAAAHAARVIDGSPEKFHEAAELISVSLSAAQ
;
A
#
# COMPACT_ATOMS: atom_id res chain seq x y z
N MET A 1 64.23 0.63 -48.71
CA MET A 1 64.28 0.35 -47.26
C MET A 1 64.18 1.71 -46.55
N THR A 2 63.16 2.08 -45.78
CA THR A 2 62.22 1.28 -44.98
C THR A 2 61.02 2.15 -44.61
N LEU A 3 59.82 1.69 -45.01
CA LEU A 3 58.50 1.74 -44.37
C LEU A 3 57.96 3.05 -43.76
N ILE A 4 56.94 3.57 -44.45
CA ILE A 4 55.87 4.45 -43.97
C ILE A 4 55.17 3.78 -42.78
N ARG A 5 55.18 4.41 -41.60
CA ARG A 5 54.29 4.03 -40.49
C ARG A 5 53.12 4.99 -40.44
N ALA A 6 52.00 4.56 -41.04
CA ALA A 6 50.71 5.21 -40.90
C ALA A 6 50.31 5.26 -39.42
N ARG A 7 50.08 6.46 -38.88
CA ARG A 7 49.45 6.66 -37.58
C ARG A 7 47.95 6.47 -37.78
N TRP A 8 47.45 5.27 -37.52
CA TRP A 8 46.02 5.02 -37.47
C TRP A 8 45.47 5.70 -36.21
N PRO A 9 44.47 6.60 -36.32
CA PRO A 9 43.80 7.13 -35.15
C PRO A 9 43.06 5.98 -34.48
N LEU A 10 43.37 5.69 -33.21
CA LEU A 10 42.50 4.89 -32.35
C LEU A 10 41.22 5.69 -32.09
N ALA A 11 40.32 5.70 -33.06
CA ALA A 11 38.91 5.90 -32.83
C ALA A 11 38.37 4.59 -32.23
N ALA A 12 38.58 4.40 -30.93
CA ALA A 12 37.92 3.33 -30.19
C ALA A 12 36.43 3.69 -30.12
N GLY A 13 35.64 3.09 -31.00
CA GLY A 13 34.20 3.24 -31.03
C GLY A 13 33.60 2.80 -29.70
N LEU A 14 32.94 3.73 -29.01
CA LEU A 14 31.96 3.38 -27.98
C LEU A 14 30.82 2.65 -28.68
N VAL A 15 30.82 1.31 -28.61
CA VAL A 15 29.63 0.52 -28.89
C VAL A 15 28.72 0.69 -27.68
N ALA A 16 27.79 1.64 -27.77
CA ALA A 16 26.68 1.73 -26.83
C ALA A 16 25.79 0.49 -27.05
N VAL A 17 25.98 -0.54 -26.22
CA VAL A 17 25.01 -1.62 -26.09
C VAL A 17 23.81 -1.02 -25.39
N ALA A 18 22.83 -0.55 -26.16
CA ALA A 18 21.51 -0.25 -25.64
C ALA A 18 20.87 -1.57 -25.19
N THR A 19 21.09 -1.96 -23.94
CA THR A 19 20.22 -2.91 -23.25
C THR A 19 18.82 -2.33 -23.26
N PHE A 20 17.93 -2.90 -24.07
CA PHE A 20 16.50 -2.72 -23.90
C PHE A 20 16.13 -3.29 -22.53
N ALA A 21 16.22 -2.46 -21.49
CA ALA A 21 15.62 -2.75 -20.22
C ALA A 21 14.11 -2.73 -20.45
N PHE A 22 13.49 -3.91 -20.49
CA PHE A 22 12.05 -4.07 -20.30
C PHE A 22 11.73 -3.74 -18.84
N ALA A 23 11.83 -2.46 -18.48
CA ALA A 23 11.55 -1.94 -17.14
C ALA A 23 10.05 -1.80 -16.87
N HIS A 24 9.21 -2.38 -17.72
CA HIS A 24 7.77 -2.43 -17.55
C HIS A 24 7.45 -3.88 -17.21
N GLY A 25 7.08 -4.13 -15.95
CA GLY A 25 6.54 -5.42 -15.53
C GLY A 25 5.30 -5.78 -16.33
N ASP A 26 4.90 -7.05 -16.24
CA ASP A 26 3.66 -7.51 -16.86
C ASP A 26 2.49 -6.59 -16.43
N VAL A 27 1.74 -6.10 -17.42
CA VAL A 27 0.56 -5.26 -17.21
C VAL A 27 -0.71 -6.09 -17.02
N ALA A 28 -0.61 -7.42 -17.05
CA ALA A 28 -1.66 -8.32 -16.62
C ALA A 28 -1.91 -8.18 -15.10
N PRO A 29 -3.16 -8.29 -14.64
CA PRO A 29 -3.47 -8.32 -13.21
C PRO A 29 -2.70 -9.44 -12.50
N GLN A 30 -2.18 -9.14 -11.33
CA GLN A 30 -1.43 -10.06 -10.49
C GLN A 30 -2.38 -10.70 -9.48
N ALA A 31 -2.30 -12.03 -9.37
CA ALA A 31 -3.13 -12.79 -8.44
C ALA A 31 -2.88 -12.35 -6.99
N VAL A 32 -3.96 -12.29 -6.21
CA VAL A 32 -3.90 -11.97 -4.78
C VAL A 32 -4.09 -13.27 -3.99
N ASN A 33 -3.13 -13.59 -3.12
CA ASN A 33 -3.29 -14.72 -2.20
C ASN A 33 -4.31 -14.35 -1.11
N THR A 34 -5.43 -15.09 -1.09
CA THR A 34 -6.53 -14.89 -0.13
C THR A 34 -6.78 -16.12 0.75
N ASP A 35 -5.84 -17.05 0.80
CA ASP A 35 -5.97 -18.34 1.51
C ASP A 35 -6.14 -18.15 3.03
N THR A 36 -5.63 -17.04 3.56
CA THR A 36 -5.72 -16.69 4.99
C THR A 36 -7.04 -16.01 5.36
N LEU A 37 -7.83 -15.59 4.37
CA LEU A 37 -9.11 -14.92 4.61
C LEU A 37 -10.26 -15.92 4.67
N PRO A 38 -11.30 -15.68 5.50
CA PRO A 38 -12.52 -16.46 5.46
C PRO A 38 -13.19 -16.45 4.10
N ASP A 39 -13.93 -17.50 3.78
CA ASP A 39 -14.75 -17.52 2.58
C ASP A 39 -15.97 -16.60 2.75
N VAL A 40 -16.31 -15.92 1.66
CA VAL A 40 -17.39 -14.91 1.62
C VAL A 40 -18.50 -15.29 0.63
N GLY A 41 -18.50 -16.54 0.15
CA GLY A 41 -19.45 -17.06 -0.83
C GLY A 41 -19.11 -16.71 -2.29
N GLU A 42 -19.87 -17.32 -3.20
CA GLU A 42 -19.73 -17.11 -4.66
C GLU A 42 -20.64 -15.99 -5.18
N GLU A 43 -21.77 -15.74 -4.52
CA GLU A 43 -22.65 -14.62 -4.85
C GLU A 43 -22.01 -13.31 -4.38
N TRP A 44 -22.03 -12.30 -5.25
CA TRP A 44 -21.45 -11.00 -4.92
C TRP A 44 -22.27 -10.29 -3.85
N LEU A 45 -21.59 -9.96 -2.76
CA LEU A 45 -22.12 -9.17 -1.67
C LEU A 45 -22.25 -7.69 -2.10
N THR A 46 -23.08 -6.95 -1.40
CA THR A 46 -23.28 -5.50 -1.60
C THR A 46 -22.47 -4.66 -0.60
N GLU A 47 -22.04 -5.26 0.51
CA GLU A 47 -21.28 -4.61 1.58
C GLU A 47 -19.97 -5.35 1.85
N ASN A 48 -18.96 -4.62 2.34
CA ASN A 48 -17.69 -5.21 2.76
C ASN A 48 -17.89 -6.14 3.97
N PRO A 49 -17.76 -7.47 3.82
CA PRO A 49 -18.06 -8.41 4.89
C PRO A 49 -17.01 -8.36 6.00
N TYR A 50 -15.75 -8.01 5.69
CA TYR A 50 -14.66 -8.06 6.65
C TYR A 50 -14.78 -6.98 7.73
N ARG A 51 -15.49 -5.87 7.45
CA ARG A 51 -15.70 -4.76 8.39
C ARG A 51 -16.42 -5.20 9.67
N ALA A 52 -17.30 -6.20 9.57
CA ALA A 52 -18.09 -6.73 10.68
C ALA A 52 -17.52 -8.01 11.29
N MET A 53 -16.38 -8.49 10.80
CA MET A 53 -15.72 -9.69 11.34
C MET A 53 -14.83 -9.33 12.55
N GLU A 54 -14.26 -10.35 13.18
CA GLU A 54 -13.33 -10.18 14.29
C GLU A 54 -12.14 -9.27 13.89
N PRO A 55 -11.59 -8.46 14.81
CA PRO A 55 -10.55 -7.49 14.51
C PRO A 55 -9.33 -8.08 13.78
N GLU A 56 -8.91 -9.29 14.14
CA GLU A 56 -7.76 -9.98 13.53
C GLU A 56 -8.04 -10.37 12.08
N VAL A 57 -9.30 -10.69 11.74
CA VAL A 57 -9.71 -10.98 10.37
C VAL A 57 -9.74 -9.70 9.54
N PHE A 58 -10.27 -8.60 10.11
CA PHE A 58 -10.29 -7.31 9.43
C PHE A 58 -8.87 -6.80 9.17
N GLU A 59 -7.98 -6.94 10.14
CA GLU A 59 -6.56 -6.63 10.01
C GLU A 59 -5.89 -7.46 8.89
N GLU A 60 -6.13 -8.77 8.87
CA GLU A 60 -5.59 -9.64 7.82
C GLU A 60 -6.15 -9.26 6.44
N ALA A 61 -7.42 -8.86 6.35
CA ALA A 61 -8.04 -8.36 5.12
C ALA A 61 -7.36 -7.07 4.65
N ILE A 62 -7.04 -6.14 5.54
CA ILE A 62 -6.27 -4.93 5.22
C ILE A 62 -4.87 -5.29 4.71
N ARG A 63 -4.18 -6.24 5.37
CA ARG A 63 -2.83 -6.68 4.96
C ARG A 63 -2.83 -7.32 3.56
N VAL A 64 -3.75 -8.24 3.30
CA VAL A 64 -3.94 -8.85 1.98
C VAL A 64 -4.36 -7.79 0.95
N GLY A 65 -5.24 -6.88 1.35
CA GLY A 65 -5.70 -5.75 0.55
C GLY A 65 -4.60 -4.81 0.12
N ALA A 66 -3.69 -4.44 1.03
CA ALA A 66 -2.55 -3.60 0.74
C ALA A 66 -1.66 -4.20 -0.36
N SER A 67 -1.38 -5.50 -0.25
CA SER A 67 -0.64 -6.24 -1.29
C SER A 67 -1.39 -6.25 -2.63
N GLY A 68 -2.68 -6.58 -2.61
CA GLY A 68 -3.50 -6.62 -3.82
C GLY A 68 -3.63 -5.25 -4.51
N TYR A 69 -3.82 -4.20 -3.72
CA TYR A 69 -3.92 -2.82 -4.18
C TYR A 69 -2.62 -2.33 -4.81
N ASN A 70 -1.48 -2.55 -4.13
CA ASN A 70 -0.17 -2.08 -4.61
C ASN A 70 0.23 -2.75 -5.93
N GLN A 71 -0.19 -4.00 -6.15
CA GLN A 71 0.10 -4.73 -7.39
C GLN A 71 -0.84 -4.35 -8.55
N ASN A 72 -2.11 -4.05 -8.27
CA ASN A 72 -3.14 -3.97 -9.31
C ASN A 72 -3.74 -2.56 -9.50
N CYS A 73 -3.69 -1.69 -8.48
CA CYS A 73 -4.50 -0.46 -8.43
C CYS A 73 -3.65 0.81 -8.33
N ALA A 74 -2.56 0.76 -7.57
CA ALA A 74 -1.77 1.93 -7.19
C ALA A 74 -1.19 2.72 -8.38
N ARG A 75 -0.93 2.05 -9.51
CA ARG A 75 -0.44 2.71 -10.73
C ARG A 75 -1.41 3.79 -11.25
N CYS A 76 -2.71 3.61 -11.06
CA CYS A 76 -3.74 4.54 -11.53
C CYS A 76 -4.30 5.39 -10.39
N HIS A 77 -4.52 4.79 -9.23
CA HIS A 77 -5.18 5.42 -8.09
C HIS A 77 -4.20 6.00 -7.05
N GLY A 78 -2.89 5.85 -7.27
CA GLY A 78 -1.84 6.39 -6.41
C GLY A 78 -1.31 5.40 -5.37
N LEU A 79 -0.08 5.61 -4.91
CA LEU A 79 0.47 4.89 -3.76
C LEU A 79 -0.28 5.34 -2.50
N GLU A 80 -0.43 4.45 -1.52
CA GLU A 80 -1.20 4.73 -0.29
C GLU A 80 -2.65 5.21 -0.55
N VAL A 81 -3.16 4.97 -1.77
CA VAL A 81 -4.47 5.43 -2.27
C VAL A 81 -4.57 6.96 -2.45
N ILE A 82 -3.44 7.67 -2.46
CA ILE A 82 -3.37 9.11 -2.69
C ILE A 82 -3.25 9.37 -4.18
N SER A 83 -4.37 9.72 -4.83
CA SER A 83 -4.38 9.89 -6.28
C SER A 83 -3.57 11.10 -6.76
N GLY A 84 -2.72 10.88 -7.77
CA GLY A 84 -2.06 11.94 -8.53
C GLY A 84 -2.93 12.58 -9.64
N GLY A 85 -4.22 12.26 -9.70
CA GLY A 85 -5.18 12.82 -10.66
C GLY A 85 -5.38 12.02 -11.95
N LEU A 86 -4.72 10.87 -12.11
CA LEU A 86 -4.91 9.98 -13.26
C LEU A 86 -6.26 9.23 -13.18
N ALA A 87 -6.61 8.74 -11.99
CA ALA A 87 -7.89 8.13 -11.66
C ALA A 87 -8.46 8.76 -10.37
N PRO A 88 -9.74 8.54 -10.03
CA PRO A 88 -10.33 9.08 -8.80
C PRO A 88 -9.56 8.65 -7.55
N ASP A 89 -9.48 9.53 -6.55
CA ASP A 89 -9.01 9.20 -5.22
C ASP A 89 -10.08 8.36 -4.51
N LEU A 90 -9.75 7.09 -4.24
CA LEU A 90 -10.71 6.12 -3.71
C LEU A 90 -10.97 6.30 -2.22
N ARG A 91 -10.17 7.12 -1.52
CA ARG A 91 -10.33 7.37 -0.08
C ARG A 91 -11.61 8.15 0.21
N PHE A 92 -12.16 8.87 -0.77
CA PHE A 92 -13.44 9.57 -0.66
C PHE A 92 -14.65 8.67 -0.93
N LEU A 93 -14.46 7.39 -1.23
CA LEU A 93 -15.57 6.46 -1.40
C LEU A 93 -16.01 5.96 -0.03
N GLU A 94 -17.17 6.42 0.41
CA GLU A 94 -17.72 6.24 1.76
C GLU A 94 -17.72 4.77 2.20
N ALA A 95 -17.33 4.49 3.44
CA ALA A 95 -17.25 3.14 4.02
C ALA A 95 -18.64 2.64 4.48
N GLU A 96 -19.59 2.64 3.56
CA GLU A 96 -20.98 2.23 3.76
C GLU A 96 -21.51 1.49 2.52
N GLU A 97 -22.72 0.93 2.61
CA GLU A 97 -23.35 0.13 1.56
C GLU A 97 -23.32 0.82 0.19
N TYR A 98 -23.68 2.10 0.10
CA TYR A 98 -23.68 2.81 -1.18
C TYR A 98 -22.27 2.92 -1.81
N GLY A 99 -21.25 3.18 -0.99
CA GLY A 99 -19.87 3.20 -1.45
C GLY A 99 -19.35 1.81 -1.82
N ASP A 100 -19.77 0.78 -1.08
CA ASP A 100 -19.41 -0.61 -1.32
C ASP A 100 -20.03 -1.17 -2.60
N GLU A 101 -21.29 -0.86 -2.89
CA GLU A 101 -21.95 -1.20 -4.15
C GLU A 101 -21.24 -0.56 -5.34
N TRP A 102 -20.90 0.74 -5.23
CA TRP A 102 -20.14 1.42 -6.29
C TRP A 102 -18.79 0.73 -6.51
N TYR A 103 -18.07 0.44 -5.43
CA TYR A 103 -16.78 -0.25 -5.47
C TYR A 103 -16.92 -1.62 -6.17
N ALA A 104 -17.88 -2.44 -5.74
CA ALA A 104 -18.08 -3.79 -6.22
C ALA A 104 -18.43 -3.81 -7.71
N GLU A 105 -19.36 -2.96 -8.17
CA GLU A 105 -19.73 -2.81 -9.58
C GLU A 105 -18.49 -2.54 -10.46
N ARG A 106 -17.63 -1.64 -9.97
CA ARG A 106 -16.49 -1.12 -10.74
C ARG A 106 -15.29 -2.03 -10.68
N PHE A 107 -15.09 -2.72 -9.57
CA PHE A 107 -14.13 -3.80 -9.47
C PHE A 107 -14.52 -4.96 -10.42
N GLN A 108 -15.78 -5.36 -10.40
CA GLN A 108 -16.28 -6.47 -11.20
C GLN A 108 -16.20 -6.19 -12.70
N HIS A 109 -16.73 -5.05 -13.13
CA HIS A 109 -16.98 -4.78 -14.55
C HIS A 109 -16.03 -3.74 -15.15
N GLY A 110 -15.19 -3.09 -14.34
CA GLY A 110 -14.29 -2.04 -14.78
C GLY A 110 -15.03 -0.78 -15.22
N MET A 111 -14.40 -0.01 -16.10
CA MET A 111 -14.98 1.18 -16.70
C MET A 111 -14.50 1.33 -18.13
N THR A 112 -15.43 1.36 -19.08
CA THR A 112 -15.15 1.71 -20.48
C THR A 112 -15.91 2.97 -20.84
N GLN A 113 -15.22 3.94 -21.43
CA GLN A 113 -15.81 5.19 -21.88
C GLN A 113 -15.37 5.47 -23.32
N ASN A 114 -16.33 5.72 -24.21
CA ASN A 114 -16.09 5.97 -25.63
C ASN A 114 -15.25 4.86 -26.31
N GLY A 115 -15.50 3.61 -25.94
CA GLY A 115 -14.76 2.45 -26.46
C GLY A 115 -13.33 2.29 -25.92
N ILE A 116 -12.91 3.13 -24.96
CA ILE A 116 -11.59 3.05 -24.33
C ILE A 116 -11.76 2.54 -22.90
N THR A 117 -11.12 1.43 -22.57
CA THR A 117 -11.04 0.90 -21.20
C THR A 117 -10.24 1.87 -20.34
N LYS A 118 -10.90 2.43 -19.31
CA LYS A 118 -10.32 3.33 -18.30
C LYS A 118 -9.91 2.57 -17.05
N MET A 119 -10.70 1.56 -16.68
CA MET A 119 -10.43 0.66 -15.57
C MET A 119 -10.69 -0.78 -16.04
N PRO A 120 -9.73 -1.71 -15.87
CA PRO A 120 -9.95 -3.13 -16.19
C PRO A 120 -11.04 -3.74 -15.30
N ALA A 121 -11.69 -4.78 -15.81
CA ALA A 121 -12.57 -5.64 -15.02
C ALA A 121 -11.72 -6.66 -14.26
N PHE A 122 -11.90 -6.77 -12.95
CA PHE A 122 -11.12 -7.67 -12.09
C PHE A 122 -11.95 -8.82 -11.51
N GLY A 123 -13.28 -8.81 -11.65
CA GLY A 123 -14.19 -9.76 -11.00
C GLY A 123 -13.81 -11.23 -11.22
N GLU A 124 -13.70 -11.65 -12.49
CA GLU A 124 -13.33 -13.04 -12.84
C GLU A 124 -11.85 -13.35 -12.61
N ILE A 125 -11.00 -12.33 -12.48
CA ILE A 125 -9.54 -12.48 -12.45
C ILE A 125 -9.04 -12.63 -11.01
N LEU A 126 -9.51 -11.76 -10.12
CA LEU A 126 -9.07 -11.71 -8.72
C LEU A 126 -10.10 -12.30 -7.75
N GLY A 127 -11.39 -12.27 -8.12
CA GLY A 127 -12.47 -12.78 -7.29
C GLY A 127 -12.85 -11.89 -6.11
N GLN A 128 -13.96 -12.25 -5.47
CA GLN A 128 -14.62 -11.45 -4.44
C GLN A 128 -13.79 -11.30 -3.15
N LYS A 129 -13.09 -12.36 -2.70
CA LYS A 129 -12.24 -12.30 -1.49
C LYS A 129 -11.17 -11.20 -1.61
N ALA A 130 -10.53 -11.12 -2.78
CA ALA A 130 -9.53 -10.11 -3.07
C ALA A 130 -10.14 -8.71 -3.19
N ALA A 131 -11.31 -8.60 -3.82
CA ALA A 131 -12.04 -7.34 -3.92
C ALA A 131 -12.29 -6.73 -2.55
N TRP A 132 -12.90 -7.49 -1.63
CA TRP A 132 -13.23 -6.98 -0.31
C TRP A 132 -11.99 -6.72 0.56
N ALA A 133 -10.92 -7.50 0.41
CA ALA A 133 -9.66 -7.21 1.09
C ALA A 133 -9.07 -5.87 0.63
N ILE A 134 -9.02 -5.64 -0.69
CA ILE A 134 -8.57 -4.36 -1.27
C ILE A 134 -9.47 -3.21 -0.81
N ARG A 135 -10.79 -3.43 -0.72
CA ARG A 135 -11.74 -2.44 -0.19
C ARG A 135 -11.43 -2.08 1.26
N SER A 136 -11.21 -3.07 2.13
CA SER A 136 -10.81 -2.84 3.53
C SER A 136 -9.54 -1.99 3.63
N TYR A 137 -8.54 -2.25 2.77
CA TYR A 137 -7.34 -1.42 2.71
C TYR A 137 -7.61 0.02 2.25
N ILE A 138 -8.47 0.20 1.25
CA ILE A 138 -8.82 1.53 0.71
C ILE A 138 -9.56 2.35 1.75
N GLU A 139 -10.57 1.78 2.39
CA GLU A 139 -11.47 2.52 3.29
C GLU A 139 -10.77 2.93 4.58
N THR A 140 -9.76 2.20 5.05
CA THR A 140 -9.04 2.55 6.29
C THR A 140 -7.91 3.55 6.08
N ARG A 141 -7.68 4.05 4.85
CA ARG A 141 -6.57 5.00 4.64
C ARG A 141 -6.79 6.31 5.40
N PRO A 142 -5.77 6.78 6.15
CA PRO A 142 -5.87 8.03 6.87
C PRO A 142 -5.91 9.23 5.92
N ASP A 143 -6.44 10.35 6.42
CA ASP A 143 -6.27 11.68 5.83
C ASP A 143 -4.77 12.03 5.78
N ASP A 144 -4.25 12.22 4.57
CA ASP A 144 -2.85 12.52 4.32
C ASP A 144 -2.42 13.87 4.93
N ARG A 145 -3.36 14.81 5.08
CA ARG A 145 -3.07 16.11 5.72
C ARG A 145 -2.81 15.95 7.21
N GLN A 146 -3.65 15.15 7.89
CA GLN A 146 -3.47 14.89 9.32
C GLN A 146 -2.16 14.11 9.57
N VAL A 147 -1.82 13.17 8.68
CA VAL A 147 -0.53 12.46 8.72
C VAL A 147 0.64 13.43 8.53
N ALA A 148 0.57 14.34 7.57
CA ALA A 148 1.62 15.35 7.33
C ALA A 148 1.77 16.31 8.52
N GLU A 149 0.68 16.74 9.14
CA GLU A 149 0.69 17.56 10.36
C GLU A 149 1.30 16.81 11.56
N ALA A 150 1.11 15.49 11.64
CA ALA A 150 1.69 14.63 12.65
C ALA A 150 3.16 14.25 12.40
N ALA A 151 3.77 14.69 11.28
CA ALA A 151 5.14 14.31 10.91
C ALA A 151 6.19 14.52 12.03
N PRO A 152 6.15 15.59 12.86
CA PRO A 152 7.08 15.72 13.99
C PRO A 152 6.95 14.57 15.01
N LYS A 153 5.72 14.20 15.39
CA LYS A 153 5.46 13.11 16.34
C LYS A 153 5.83 11.75 15.76
N LEU A 154 5.52 11.53 14.48
CA LEU A 154 5.93 10.32 13.77
C LEU A 154 7.46 10.20 13.70
N THR A 155 8.17 11.32 13.51
CA THR A 155 9.64 11.36 13.52
C THR A 155 10.19 10.98 14.90
N GLU A 156 9.65 11.56 15.97
CA GLU A 156 10.02 11.21 17.36
C GLU A 156 9.80 9.71 17.63
N MET A 157 8.66 9.17 17.19
CA MET A 157 8.35 7.76 17.34
C MET A 157 9.29 6.85 16.53
N ARG A 158 9.59 7.20 15.28
CA ARG A 158 10.59 6.50 14.47
C ARG A 158 11.94 6.46 15.18
N ASP A 159 12.41 7.60 15.69
CA ASP A 159 13.71 7.71 16.35
C ASP A 159 13.75 6.89 17.65
N LYS A 160 12.65 6.87 18.40
CA LYS A 160 12.47 5.99 19.56
C LYS A 160 12.58 4.51 19.17
N LEU A 161 11.88 4.09 18.12
CA LEU A 161 11.92 2.71 17.62
C LEU A 161 13.32 2.33 17.13
N ALA A 162 14.01 3.24 16.42
CA ALA A 162 15.39 3.03 15.97
C ALA A 162 16.36 2.85 17.15
N ALA A 163 16.20 3.63 18.22
CA ALA A 163 17.00 3.46 19.44
C ALA A 163 16.73 2.11 20.13
N LEU A 164 15.47 1.67 20.18
CA LEU A 164 15.09 0.35 20.72
C LEU A 164 15.57 -0.81 19.84
N ALA A 165 15.78 -0.58 18.54
CA ALA A 165 16.39 -1.54 17.66
C ALA A 165 17.90 -1.73 17.94
N GLU A 166 18.59 -0.70 18.43
CA GLU A 166 20.00 -0.80 18.84
C GLU A 166 20.14 -1.47 20.22
N ASP A 167 19.27 -1.10 21.16
CA ASP A 167 19.24 -1.67 22.51
C ASP A 167 17.79 -1.78 23.01
N PRO A 168 17.17 -2.99 22.93
CA PRO A 168 15.83 -3.21 23.44
C PRO A 168 15.81 -3.40 24.97
N SER A 169 16.95 -3.35 25.66
CA SER A 169 17.01 -3.64 27.09
C SER A 169 16.27 -2.56 27.89
N GLY A 170 15.15 -2.95 28.51
CA GLY A 170 14.26 -2.03 29.21
C GLY A 170 13.09 -1.48 28.37
N ALA A 171 12.90 -1.97 27.14
CA ALA A 171 11.73 -1.66 26.34
C ALA A 171 10.44 -2.14 27.05
N ASP A 172 9.52 -1.22 27.29
CA ASP A 172 8.13 -1.57 27.59
C ASP A 172 7.37 -1.68 26.25
N VAL A 173 7.34 -2.89 25.70
CA VAL A 173 6.75 -3.17 24.39
C VAL A 173 5.28 -2.75 24.34
N GLU A 174 4.52 -3.04 25.40
CA GLU A 174 3.10 -2.73 25.45
C GLU A 174 2.86 -1.22 25.52
N ALA A 175 3.68 -0.49 26.27
CA ALA A 175 3.61 0.98 26.29
C ALA A 175 3.96 1.59 24.91
N VAL A 176 4.95 1.04 24.21
CA VAL A 176 5.30 1.50 22.85
C VAL A 176 4.15 1.24 21.87
N LYS A 177 3.54 0.06 21.91
CA LYS A 177 2.35 -0.26 21.11
C LYS A 177 1.19 0.67 21.42
N ALA A 178 0.92 0.95 22.69
CA ALA A 178 -0.15 1.85 23.10
C ALA A 178 0.07 3.27 22.56
N GLU A 179 1.29 3.80 22.62
CA GLU A 179 1.62 5.14 22.11
C GLU A 179 1.47 5.23 20.58
N LEU A 180 1.88 4.18 19.85
CA LEU A 180 1.67 4.08 18.39
C LEU A 180 0.18 4.03 18.02
N MET A 181 -0.62 3.27 18.78
CA MET A 181 -2.06 3.17 18.56
C MET A 181 -2.79 4.46 18.94
N GLU A 182 -2.34 5.19 19.96
CA GLU A 182 -2.84 6.52 20.31
C GLU A 182 -2.57 7.51 19.18
N LEU A 183 -1.37 7.49 18.59
CA LEU A 183 -1.04 8.31 17.43
C LEU A 183 -1.94 7.97 16.24
N ASN A 184 -2.16 6.68 15.97
CA ASN A 184 -3.07 6.24 14.90
C ASN A 184 -4.52 6.69 15.12
N ALA A 185 -5.02 6.60 16.36
CA ALA A 185 -6.38 7.00 16.70
C ALA A 185 -6.64 8.50 16.50
N GLY A 186 -5.58 9.30 16.37
CA GLY A 186 -5.67 10.72 16.00
C GLY A 186 -5.94 10.97 14.51
N PHE A 187 -5.91 9.94 13.65
CA PHE A 187 -6.16 10.08 12.22
C PHE A 187 -7.59 9.67 11.85
N GLU A 188 -8.28 10.57 11.17
CA GLU A 188 -9.55 10.29 10.51
C GLU A 188 -9.31 9.60 9.17
N THR A 189 -10.30 8.81 8.73
CA THR A 189 -10.33 8.28 7.36
C THR A 189 -11.20 9.19 6.50
N LEU A 190 -10.78 9.43 5.25
CA LEU A 190 -11.58 10.24 4.32
C LEU A 190 -12.86 9.52 3.85
N SER A 191 -12.95 8.21 4.10
CA SER A 191 -14.08 7.36 3.76
C SER A 191 -15.16 7.36 4.85
N GLY A 192 -14.86 7.89 6.04
CA GLY A 192 -15.72 7.75 7.21
C GLY A 192 -15.65 6.39 7.91
N ALA A 193 -14.74 5.49 7.50
CA ALA A 193 -14.44 4.28 8.25
C ALA A 193 -14.00 4.62 9.70
N PRO A 194 -14.40 3.83 10.70
CA PRO A 194 -14.25 4.18 12.11
C PRO A 194 -12.80 4.17 12.61
N VAL A 195 -11.90 3.50 11.90
CA VAL A 195 -10.50 3.33 12.29
C VAL A 195 -9.61 3.51 11.07
N ALA A 196 -8.59 4.36 11.22
CA ALA A 196 -7.52 4.48 10.24
C ALA A 196 -6.49 3.36 10.39
N ASP A 197 -5.90 2.93 9.28
CA ASP A 197 -4.73 2.06 9.23
C ASP A 197 -3.51 2.86 8.75
N SER A 198 -2.85 3.54 9.69
CA SER A 198 -1.62 4.29 9.41
C SER A 198 -0.35 3.45 9.60
N ALA A 199 0.80 3.99 9.18
CA ALA A 199 2.09 3.39 9.46
C ALA A 199 2.37 3.21 10.96
N ALA A 200 1.77 4.05 11.83
CA ALA A 200 1.88 3.89 13.28
C ALA A 200 1.12 2.64 13.77
N ALA A 201 -0.09 2.38 13.24
CA ALA A 201 -0.81 1.15 13.55
C ALA A 201 -0.04 -0.08 13.05
N HIS A 202 0.49 -0.02 11.84
CA HIS A 202 1.29 -1.13 11.31
C HIS A 202 2.56 -1.38 12.14
N ALA A 203 3.28 -0.32 12.52
CA ALA A 203 4.42 -0.40 13.43
C ALA A 203 4.03 -1.05 14.77
N ALA A 204 2.88 -0.71 15.36
CA ALA A 204 2.43 -1.31 16.61
C ALA A 204 2.23 -2.83 16.49
N ARG A 205 1.71 -3.29 15.35
CA ARG A 205 1.41 -4.72 15.12
C ARG A 205 2.65 -5.58 14.92
N VAL A 206 3.69 -5.05 14.27
CA VAL A 206 4.89 -5.85 13.93
C VAL A 206 5.86 -6.01 15.11
N ILE A 207 5.81 -5.13 16.12
CA ILE A 207 6.74 -5.16 17.26
C ILE A 207 6.46 -6.38 18.15
N ASP A 208 7.50 -7.17 18.42
CA ASP A 208 7.50 -8.28 19.39
C ASP A 208 8.54 -8.12 20.51
N GLY A 209 9.25 -6.98 20.54
CA GLY A 209 10.34 -6.69 21.47
C GLY A 209 11.74 -7.06 20.98
N SER A 210 11.86 -7.70 19.81
CA SER A 210 13.15 -7.96 19.18
C SER A 210 13.73 -6.71 18.51
N PRO A 211 15.07 -6.58 18.47
CA PRO A 211 15.76 -5.55 17.68
C PRO A 211 15.27 -5.45 16.24
N GLU A 212 15.09 -6.60 15.59
CA GLU A 212 14.69 -6.70 14.19
C GLU A 212 13.30 -6.10 13.96
N LYS A 213 12.35 -6.37 14.86
CA LYS A 213 10.99 -5.84 14.74
C LYS A 213 10.87 -4.37 15.11
N PHE A 214 11.71 -3.87 16.02
CA PHE A 214 11.82 -2.43 16.23
C PHE A 214 12.40 -1.71 15.00
N HIS A 215 13.41 -2.30 14.35
CA HIS A 215 13.95 -1.75 13.10
C HIS A 215 12.89 -1.72 11.99
N GLU A 216 12.18 -2.83 11.78
CA GLU A 216 11.08 -2.92 10.81
C GLU A 216 10.00 -1.85 11.08
N ALA A 217 9.59 -1.69 12.35
CA ALA A 217 8.63 -0.67 12.75
C ALA A 217 9.12 0.77 12.47
N ALA A 218 10.40 1.06 12.71
CA ALA A 218 10.99 2.35 12.38
C ALA A 218 10.97 2.61 10.87
N GLU A 219 11.30 1.62 10.05
CA GLU A 219 11.27 1.73 8.59
C GLU A 219 9.86 1.99 8.05
N LEU A 220 8.83 1.34 8.61
CA LEU A 220 7.44 1.60 8.24
C LEU A 220 7.07 3.08 8.40
N ILE A 221 7.47 3.69 9.53
CA ILE A 221 7.22 5.12 9.78
C ILE A 221 8.08 5.99 8.85
N SER A 222 9.34 5.63 8.59
CA SER A 222 10.23 6.34 7.65
C SER A 222 9.65 6.42 6.24
N VAL A 223 9.08 5.32 5.74
CA VAL A 223 8.45 5.28 4.42
C VAL A 223 7.24 6.20 4.38
N SER A 224 6.39 6.19 5.42
CA SER A 224 5.23 7.07 5.50
C SER A 224 5.61 8.55 5.55
N LEU A 225 6.64 8.91 6.35
CA LEU A 225 7.16 10.28 6.41
C LEU A 225 7.71 10.76 5.07
N SER A 226 8.29 9.86 4.28
CA SER A 226 8.82 10.18 2.94
C SER A 226 7.70 10.39 1.92
N ALA A 227 6.58 9.68 2.06
CA ALA A 227 5.41 9.84 1.19
C ALA A 227 4.61 11.13 1.47
N ALA A 228 4.77 11.73 2.65
CA ALA A 228 4.06 12.94 3.05
C ALA A 228 4.76 14.27 2.66
N GLN A 229 5.94 14.21 2.01
CA GLN A 229 6.76 15.37 1.60
C GLN A 229 6.64 15.63 0.10
#